data_AF-A0A3M1SSZ6-F1
#
_entry.id   AF-A0A3M1SSZ6-F1
#
_cell.length_a   1.000
_cell.length_b   1.000
_cell.length_c   1.000
_cell.angle_alpha   90.00
_cell.angle_beta   90.00
_cell.angle_gamma   90.00
#
_symmetry.space_group_name_H-M   'P 1'
#
loop_
_entity.id
_entity.type
_entity.pdbx_description
1 polymer ?
#
loop_
_entity_poly.entity_id
_entity_poly.type
_entity_poly.pdbx_seq_one_letter_code
_entity_poly.pdbx_strand_id
1 'polypeptide(L)'
;MLELVVEPSWQPLYLVFSWKTGGSIMLWTDRIFHDREGYCVRFVYYERDGKLIGYQKSPAIPISTQELLEDIEGFKQAFELPILTMEELDREIASFPPKPKPDRGQNQTLDQVMTELDLENTTSETLN
;
A
#
# COMPACT_ATOMS: atom_id res chain seq x y z
N MET A 1 -12.78 -0.98 -1.22
CA MET A 1 -13.35 -0.02 -0.25
C MET A 1 -12.17 0.71 0.34
N LEU A 2 -12.02 2.00 0.03
CA LEU A 2 -11.00 2.86 0.62
C LEU A 2 -11.49 3.23 2.01
N GLU A 3 -10.73 2.85 3.04
CA GLU A 3 -11.03 3.25 4.43
C GLU A 3 -9.93 4.17 4.93
N LEU A 4 -10.34 5.34 5.42
CA LEU A 4 -9.48 6.26 6.14
C LEU A 4 -9.24 5.68 7.53
N VAL A 5 -8.02 5.20 7.80
CA VAL A 5 -7.65 4.65 9.11
C VAL A 5 -6.72 5.64 9.78
N VAL A 6 -7.20 6.28 10.85
CA VAL A 6 -6.39 7.17 11.70
C VAL A 6 -5.92 6.36 12.91
N GLU A 7 -4.69 5.81 12.87
CA GLU A 7 -4.09 5.11 14.01
C GLU A 7 -3.26 6.07 14.89
N PRO A 8 -3.56 6.20 16.20
CA PRO A 8 -3.02 7.24 17.08
C PRO A 8 -1.60 7.00 17.62
N SER A 9 -0.98 5.84 17.34
CA SER A 9 0.39 5.53 17.75
C SER A 9 1.45 6.10 16.81
N TRP A 10 1.06 6.57 15.63
CA TRP A 10 1.89 7.36 14.75
C TRP A 10 1.67 8.83 15.09
N GLN A 11 2.71 9.52 15.56
CA GLN A 11 2.63 10.95 15.88
C GLN A 11 2.15 11.76 14.65
N PRO A 12 1.44 12.87 14.91
CA PRO A 12 0.15 13.19 14.33
C PRO A 12 0.29 13.85 12.95
N LEU A 13 -0.78 13.81 12.14
CA LEU A 13 -1.07 14.69 10.97
C LEU A 13 -0.99 14.11 9.55
N TYR A 14 -0.78 12.80 9.34
CA TYR A 14 -0.70 12.28 7.97
C TYR A 14 -1.93 11.49 7.55
N LEU A 15 -2.52 11.85 6.41
CA LEU A 15 -3.46 11.02 5.67
C LEU A 15 -2.71 9.76 5.23
N VAL A 16 -2.93 8.69 5.99
CA VAL A 16 -2.51 7.35 5.62
C VAL A 16 -3.73 6.67 5.01
N PHE A 17 -3.64 6.43 3.72
CA PHE A 17 -4.69 5.75 2.99
C PHE A 17 -4.42 4.25 3.05
N SER A 18 -5.49 3.46 3.19
CA SER A 18 -5.38 2.02 3.32
C SER A 18 -6.15 1.30 2.22
N TRP A 19 -5.56 0.23 1.68
CA TRP A 19 -6.28 -0.77 0.90
C TRP A 19 -6.13 -2.15 1.55
N LYS A 20 -7.14 -3.01 1.38
CA LYS A 20 -7.16 -4.37 1.90
C LYS A 20 -7.11 -5.37 0.75
N THR A 21 -6.06 -6.19 0.72
CA THR A 21 -5.92 -7.33 -0.21
C THR A 21 -5.60 -8.59 0.59
N GLY A 22 -6.45 -9.62 0.53
CA GLY A 22 -6.13 -10.96 1.06
C GLY A 22 -5.68 -11.00 2.53
N GLY A 23 -6.29 -10.19 3.40
CA GLY A 23 -6.00 -10.18 4.85
C GLY A 23 -4.89 -9.23 5.31
N SER A 24 -4.12 -8.62 4.41
CA SER A 24 -3.11 -7.61 4.76
C SER A 24 -3.58 -6.20 4.41
N ILE A 25 -3.36 -5.25 5.34
CA ILE A 25 -3.58 -3.82 5.11
C ILE A 25 -2.28 -3.21 4.63
N MET A 26 -2.29 -2.62 3.44
CA MET A 26 -1.20 -1.80 2.93
C MET A 26 -1.52 -0.34 3.18
N LEU A 27 -0.53 0.38 3.70
CA LEU A 27 -0.63 1.81 3.97
C LEU A 27 0.11 2.57 2.88
N TRP A 28 -0.41 3.72 2.46
CA TRP A 28 0.31 4.60 1.56
C TRP A 28 0.13 6.06 1.93
N THR A 29 1.11 6.87 1.54
CA THR A 29 1.14 8.31 1.78
C THR A 29 1.75 9.06 0.60
N ASP A 30 1.34 10.30 0.41
CA ASP A 30 1.89 11.23 -0.55
C ASP A 30 3.21 11.80 -0.05
N ARG A 31 4.27 11.69 -0.86
CA ARG A 31 5.58 12.28 -0.53
C ARG A 31 6.12 13.09 -1.68
N ILE A 32 6.76 14.21 -1.33
CA ILE A 32 7.50 15.03 -2.28
C ILE A 32 8.88 14.40 -2.50
N PHE A 33 9.20 14.19 -3.76
CA PHE A 33 10.50 13.76 -4.24
C PHE A 33 11.18 14.88 -5.00
N HIS A 34 12.49 14.99 -4.79
CA HIS A 34 13.37 15.77 -5.65
C HIS A 34 14.07 14.82 -6.62
N ASP A 35 13.69 14.91 -7.90
CA ASP A 35 14.26 14.16 -9.00
C ASP A 35 15.14 15.07 -9.88
N ARG A 36 15.80 14.51 -10.89
CA ARG A 36 16.66 15.26 -11.82
C ARG A 36 15.93 16.36 -12.59
N GLU A 37 14.63 16.21 -12.77
CA GLU A 37 13.77 17.12 -13.53
C GLU A 37 13.03 18.14 -12.64
N GLY A 38 13.13 18.02 -11.31
CA GLY A 38 12.48 18.91 -10.34
C GLY A 38 11.75 18.19 -9.22
N TYR A 39 10.75 18.85 -8.64
CA TYR A 39 9.93 18.29 -7.57
C TYR A 39 8.69 17.59 -8.11
N CYS A 40 8.38 16.41 -7.58
CA CYS A 40 7.18 15.65 -7.93
C CYS A 40 6.60 14.95 -6.69
N VAL A 41 5.30 14.66 -6.69
CA VAL A 41 4.67 13.84 -5.65
C VAL A 41 4.62 12.40 -6.11
N ARG A 42 4.92 11.45 -5.21
CA ARG A 42 4.84 10.01 -5.47
C ARG A 42 4.24 9.30 -4.25
N PHE A 43 3.53 8.21 -4.49
CA PHE A 43 3.05 7.35 -3.41
C PHE A 43 4.19 6.52 -2.82
N VAL A 44 4.26 6.50 -1.50
CA VAL A 44 5.18 5.66 -0.74
C VAL A 44 4.36 4.66 0.08
N TYR A 45 4.74 3.39 -0.01
CA TYR A 45 4.00 2.27 0.54
C TYR A 45 4.68 1.71 1.79
N TYR A 46 3.89 1.53 2.83
CA TYR A 46 4.33 0.98 4.11
C TYR A 46 3.51 -0.25 4.48
N GLU A 47 4.16 -1.15 5.21
CA GLU A 47 3.51 -2.23 5.94
C GLU A 47 2.86 -1.66 7.21
N ARG A 48 1.95 -2.40 7.86
CA ARG A 48 1.25 -1.90 9.06
C ARG A 48 2.20 -1.55 10.22
N ASP A 49 3.35 -2.21 10.30
CA ASP A 49 4.40 -1.93 11.27
C ASP A 49 5.23 -0.66 10.92
N GLY A 50 4.89 0.01 9.82
CA GLY A 50 5.57 1.20 9.31
C GLY A 50 6.83 0.91 8.52
N LYS A 51 7.10 -0.36 8.20
CA LYS A 51 8.23 -0.71 7.35
C LYS A 51 7.97 -0.27 5.91
N LEU A 52 8.91 0.47 5.33
CA LEU A 52 8.89 0.82 3.90
C LEU A 52 8.89 -0.45 3.04
N ILE A 53 7.86 -0.64 2.22
CA ILE A 53 7.76 -1.75 1.27
C ILE A 53 8.25 -1.32 -0.11
N GLY A 54 7.98 -0.07 -0.49
CA GLY A 54 8.32 0.45 -1.80
C GLY A 54 7.70 1.82 -2.07
N TYR A 55 7.82 2.29 -3.30
CA TYR A 55 7.26 3.55 -3.75
C TYR A 55 6.98 3.53 -5.25
N GLN A 56 6.15 4.45 -5.73
CA GLN A 56 5.82 4.57 -7.14
C GLN A 56 6.96 5.24 -7.93
N LYS A 57 7.45 4.54 -8.96
CA LYS A 57 8.54 5.01 -9.84
C LYS A 57 8.12 6.05 -10.87
N SER A 58 6.82 6.24 -11.09
CA SER A 58 6.28 7.41 -11.82
C SER A 58 5.66 8.40 -10.83
N PRO A 59 5.66 9.70 -11.16
CA PRO A 59 4.89 10.69 -10.42
C PRO A 59 3.41 10.30 -10.32
N ALA A 60 2.76 10.70 -9.22
CA ALA A 60 1.31 10.65 -9.10
C ALA A 60 0.70 11.64 -10.10
N ILE A 61 -0.13 11.14 -11.02
CA ILE A 61 -0.82 11.94 -12.02
C ILE A 61 -2.32 11.63 -11.88
N PRO A 62 -3.14 12.59 -11.46
CA PRO A 62 -4.57 12.38 -11.34
C PRO A 62 -5.19 12.18 -12.74
N ILE A 63 -6.08 11.21 -12.85
CA ILE A 63 -6.79 10.89 -14.10
C ILE A 63 -8.09 11.69 -14.26
N SER A 64 -8.55 12.37 -13.20
CA SER A 64 -9.73 13.23 -13.23
C SER A 64 -9.58 14.49 -12.39
N THR A 65 -10.41 15.50 -12.64
CA THR A 65 -10.45 16.73 -11.83
C THR A 65 -10.98 16.51 -10.42
N GLN A 66 -11.83 15.48 -10.22
CA GLN A 66 -12.36 15.12 -8.90
C GLN A 66 -11.27 14.49 -8.03
N GLU A 67 -10.51 13.56 -8.61
CA GLU A 67 -9.36 12.95 -7.95
C GLU A 67 -8.28 13.99 -7.64
N LEU A 68 -7.99 14.91 -8.58
CA LEU A 68 -7.09 16.03 -8.30
C LEU A 68 -7.54 16.86 -7.08
N LEU A 69 -8.85 17.07 -6.90
CA LEU A 69 -9.37 17.82 -5.76
C LEU A 69 -9.16 17.07 -4.44
N GLU A 70 -9.33 15.75 -4.45
CA GLU A 70 -9.08 14.86 -3.30
C GLU A 70 -7.58 14.81 -2.97
N ASP A 71 -6.74 14.73 -4.00
CA ASP A 71 -5.28 14.68 -3.89
C ASP A 71 -4.67 15.98 -3.35
N ILE A 72 -5.28 17.14 -3.61
CA ILE A 72 -4.76 18.44 -3.13
C ILE A 72 -4.52 18.44 -1.62
N GLU A 73 -5.37 17.77 -0.83
CA GLU A 73 -5.19 17.74 0.62
C GLU A 73 -4.03 16.83 1.03
N GLY A 74 -3.87 15.68 0.35
CA GLY A 74 -2.69 14.81 0.49
C GLY A 74 -1.40 15.54 0.10
N PHE A 75 -1.44 16.31 -0.99
CA PHE A 75 -0.29 17.08 -1.47
C PHE A 75 0.12 18.18 -0.51
N LYS A 76 -0.82 18.88 0.14
CA LYS A 76 -0.48 19.88 1.16
C LYS A 76 0.24 19.25 2.34
N GLN A 77 -0.23 18.10 2.82
CA GLN A 77 0.41 17.38 3.92
C GLN A 77 1.80 16.86 3.53
N ALA A 78 1.98 16.49 2.25
CA ALA A 78 3.29 16.08 1.74
C ALA A 78 4.37 17.18 1.87
N PHE A 79 3.99 18.47 1.89
CA PHE A 79 4.91 19.59 2.14
C PHE A 79 5.36 19.70 3.60
N GLU A 80 4.62 19.14 4.55
CA GLU A 80 5.01 19.10 5.96
C GLU A 80 6.03 17.99 6.24
N LEU A 81 6.26 17.11 5.26
CA LEU A 81 7.14 15.97 5.36
C LEU A 81 8.53 16.26 4.76
N PRO A 82 9.59 15.56 5.24
CA PRO A 82 10.89 15.63 4.61
C PRO A 82 10.83 15.27 3.12
N ILE A 83 11.46 16.10 2.29
CA ILE A 83 11.64 15.84 0.86
C ILE A 83 12.57 14.63 0.72
N LEU A 84 12.18 13.71 -0.16
CA LEU A 84 12.89 12.45 -0.39
C LEU A 84 13.61 12.46 -1.73
N THR A 85 14.63 11.61 -1.86
CA THR A 85 15.21 11.24 -3.16
C THR A 85 14.97 9.76 -3.43
N MET A 86 14.98 9.36 -4.71
CA MET A 86 14.82 7.95 -5.06
C MET A 86 15.99 7.11 -4.54
N GLU A 87 17.21 7.66 -4.59
CA GLU A 87 18.43 7.01 -4.13
C GLU A 87 18.44 6.75 -2.61
N GLU A 88 17.76 7.56 -1.81
CA GLU A 88 17.56 7.31 -0.38
C GLU A 88 16.64 6.13 -0.15
N LEU A 89 15.48 6.10 -0.83
CA LEU A 89 14.51 5.02 -0.65
C LEU A 89 15.03 3.69 -1.20
N ASP A 90 15.70 3.70 -2.34
CA ASP A 90 16.32 2.49 -2.89
C ASP A 90 17.36 1.90 -1.93
N ARG A 91 18.15 2.75 -1.24
CA ARG A 91 19.09 2.30 -0.20
C ARG A 91 18.39 1.72 1.01
N GLU A 92 17.31 2.36 1.47
CA GLU A 92 16.51 1.85 2.59
C GLU A 92 15.89 0.49 2.25
N ILE A 93 15.27 0.38 1.08
CA ILE A 93 14.68 -0.88 0.60
C ILE A 93 15.75 -1.98 0.48
N ALA A 94 16.92 -1.65 -0.07
CA ALA A 94 18.03 -2.59 -0.21
C ALA A 94 18.65 -3.01 1.14
N SER A 95 18.47 -2.22 2.19
CA SER A 95 18.97 -2.55 3.53
C SER A 95 18.15 -3.65 4.22
N PHE A 96 16.93 -3.92 3.74
CA PHE A 96 16.11 -4.96 4.33
C PHE A 96 16.66 -6.35 4.01
N PRO A 97 16.73 -7.25 5.01
CA PRO A 97 17.12 -8.63 4.76
C PRO A 97 16.12 -9.24 3.76
N PRO A 98 16.59 -10.10 2.82
CA PRO A 98 15.70 -10.75 1.87
C PRO A 98 14.59 -11.45 2.65
N LYS A 99 13.32 -11.13 2.34
CA LYS A 99 12.18 -11.82 2.95
C LYS A 99 12.40 -13.33 2.73
N PRO A 100 12.21 -14.17 3.77
CA PRO A 100 12.29 -15.61 3.59
C PRO A 100 11.37 -15.97 2.42
N LYS A 101 11.87 -16.77 1.47
CA LYS A 101 11.04 -17.22 0.36
C LYS A 101 9.80 -17.85 0.98
N PRO A 102 8.58 -17.43 0.60
CA PRO A 102 7.40 -18.15 1.01
C PRO A 102 7.62 -19.60 0.58
N ASP A 103 7.44 -20.51 1.53
CA ASP A 103 7.57 -21.93 1.27
C ASP A 103 6.56 -22.27 0.17
N ARG A 104 7.06 -22.46 -1.06
CA ARG A 104 6.24 -22.76 -2.24
C ARG A 104 5.44 -24.05 -2.06
N GLY A 105 5.69 -24.83 -1.01
CA GLY A 105 4.93 -26.00 -0.61
C GLY A 105 3.51 -25.71 -0.09
N GLN A 106 3.14 -24.46 0.17
CA GLN A 106 1.80 -24.09 0.68
C GLN A 106 0.88 -23.42 -0.35
N ASN A 107 1.21 -23.43 -1.64
CA ASN A 107 0.27 -22.97 -2.66
C ASN A 107 -0.82 -24.02 -2.81
N GLN A 108 -2.06 -23.69 -2.41
CA GLN A 108 -3.23 -24.48 -2.78
C GLN A 108 -3.27 -24.59 -4.30
N THR A 109 -3.44 -25.80 -4.82
CA THR A 109 -3.62 -25.98 -6.27
C THR A 109 -4.97 -25.40 -6.68
N LEU A 110 -5.09 -24.96 -7.93
CA LEU A 110 -6.36 -24.46 -8.46
C LEU A 110 -7.52 -25.46 -8.21
N ASP A 111 -7.24 -26.75 -8.34
CA ASP A 111 -8.21 -27.82 -8.06
C ASP A 111 -8.62 -27.89 -6.59
N GLN A 112 -7.69 -27.63 -5.65
CA GLN A 112 -8.02 -27.57 -4.22
C GLN A 112 -8.94 -26.38 -3.92
N VAL A 113 -8.68 -25.22 -4.53
CA VAL A 113 -9.53 -24.04 -4.39
C VAL A 113 -10.92 -24.27 -4.97
N MET A 114 -11.02 -24.91 -6.14
CA MET A 114 -12.31 -25.25 -6.76
C MET A 114 -13.11 -26.25 -5.91
N THR A 115 -12.43 -27.26 -5.35
CA THR A 115 -13.07 -28.27 -4.51
C THR A 115 -13.58 -27.67 -3.19
N GLU A 116 -12.81 -26.79 -2.57
CA GLU A 116 -13.19 -26.13 -1.30
C GLU A 116 -14.42 -25.21 -1.49
N LEU A 117 -14.49 -24.48 -2.61
CA LEU A 117 -15.65 -23.64 -2.96
C LEU A 117 -16.92 -24.48 -3.26
N ASP A 118 -16.78 -25.65 -3.88
CA ASP A 118 -17.91 -26.55 -4.13
C ASP A 118 -18.43 -27.22 -2.84
N LEU A 119 -17.54 -27.51 -1.87
CA LEU A 119 -17.93 -28.02 -0.55
C LEU A 119 -18.65 -26.96 0.30
N GLU A 120 -18.19 -25.71 0.31
CA GLU A 120 -18.84 -24.63 1.08
C GLU A 120 -20.27 -24.36 0.60
N ASN A 121 -20.51 -24.47 -0.71
CA ASN A 121 -21.85 -24.35 -1.29
C ASN A 121 -22.79 -25.51 -0.91
N THR A 122 -22.28 -26.73 -0.74
CA THR A 122 -23.11 -27.90 -0.37
C THR A 122 -23.38 -27.99 1.13
N THR A 123 -22.45 -27.55 1.99
CA THR A 123 -22.72 -27.48 3.45
C THR A 123 -23.77 -26.44 3.83
N SER A 124 -23.97 -25.42 3.00
CA SER A 124 -24.97 -24.38 3.21
C SER A 124 -26.42 -24.85 2.94
N GLU A 125 -26.60 -25.97 2.23
CA GLU A 125 -27.92 -26.50 1.86
C GLU A 125 -28.48 -27.56 2.83
N THR A 126 -27.73 -28.00 3.85
CA THR A 126 -28.17 -29.08 4.77
C THR A 126 -28.62 -28.58 6.16
N LEU A 127 -28.76 -27.27 6.36
CA LEU A 127 -29.19 -26.67 7.64
C LEU A 127 -30.48 -25.82 7.55
N ASN A 128 -31.38 -26.12 6.60
CA ASN A 128 -32.75 -25.59 6.57
C ASN A 128 -33.80 -26.70 6.69
#